data_AF-A0A5E4LU25-F1
#
_entry.id   AF-A0A5E4LU25-F1
#
_cell.length_a   1.000
_cell.length_b   1.000
_cell.length_c   1.000
_cell.angle_alpha   90.00
_cell.angle_beta   90.00
_cell.angle_gamma   90.00
#
_symmetry.space_group_name_H-M   'P 1'
#
loop_
_entity.id
_entity.type
_entity.pdbx_description
1 polymer ?
#
loop_
_entity_poly.entity_id
_entity_poly.type
_entity_poly.pdbx_seq_one_letter_code
_entity_poly.pdbx_strand_id
1 'polypeptide(L)'
;MDENAGNLGLENKKNELIERAKQLDRIIYGKSCEKKALESVLGGKMQGTSAGRLREDVEALEFKIATEAYTLDKERALLKDIKKKKEQLAEAVDTSRKYSRLRYLGEGIVILQKQREDLEKEIQTAKAEIIKTRRKEEGQHFKQEKTRKVVEKHEQYKKEMEQYRGAKPESLELGDIAVIRRKKEGEG
;
A
#
# COMPACT_ATOMS: atom_id res chain seq x y z
N MET A 1 -9.41 -27.79 -14.62
CA MET A 1 -9.64 -26.53 -13.89
C MET A 1 -8.35 -25.74 -14.00
N ASP A 2 -8.39 -24.57 -14.62
CA ASP A 2 -7.19 -23.83 -15.04
C ASP A 2 -6.37 -23.33 -13.85
N GLU A 3 -5.23 -23.97 -13.58
CA GLU A 3 -4.27 -23.53 -12.56
C GLU A 3 -3.70 -22.13 -12.88
N ASN A 4 -3.69 -21.73 -14.17
CA ASN A 4 -3.39 -20.37 -14.61
C ASN A 4 -4.35 -19.29 -14.05
N ALA A 5 -5.58 -19.65 -13.67
CA ALA A 5 -6.52 -18.70 -13.09
C ALA A 5 -6.15 -18.31 -11.64
N GLY A 6 -5.45 -19.20 -10.91
CA GLY A 6 -5.05 -18.97 -9.52
C GLY A 6 -3.95 -17.92 -9.39
N ASN A 7 -2.91 -18.02 -10.24
CA ASN A 7 -1.79 -17.08 -10.24
C ASN A 7 -2.20 -15.71 -10.79
N LEU A 8 -3.03 -15.69 -11.84
CA LEU A 8 -3.57 -14.45 -12.40
C LEU A 8 -4.46 -13.71 -11.39
N GLY A 9 -5.26 -14.43 -10.59
CA GLY A 9 -6.09 -13.86 -9.53
C GLY A 9 -5.27 -13.20 -8.41
N LEU A 10 -4.16 -13.84 -7.98
CA LEU A 10 -3.26 -13.27 -6.98
C LEU A 10 -2.49 -12.05 -7.51
N GLU A 11 -2.07 -12.07 -8.77
CA GLU A 11 -1.43 -10.92 -9.41
C GLU A 11 -2.37 -9.73 -9.55
N ASN A 12 -3.63 -9.97 -9.91
CA ASN A 12 -4.66 -8.93 -9.96
C ASN A 12 -4.90 -8.32 -8.58
N LYS A 13 -5.06 -9.15 -7.54
CA LYS A 13 -5.21 -8.68 -6.15
C LYS A 13 -4.02 -7.83 -5.70
N LYS A 14 -2.78 -8.26 -6.00
CA LYS A 14 -1.57 -7.49 -5.71
C LYS A 14 -1.60 -6.12 -6.42
N ASN A 15 -2.00 -6.08 -7.69
CA ASN A 15 -2.06 -4.84 -8.45
C ASN A 15 -3.13 -3.88 -7.89
N GLU A 16 -4.30 -4.39 -7.50
CA GLU A 16 -5.34 -3.59 -6.84
C GLU A 16 -4.85 -2.98 -5.52
N LEU A 17 -4.13 -3.76 -4.71
CA LEU A 17 -3.54 -3.27 -3.46
C LEU A 17 -2.49 -2.17 -3.73
N ILE A 18 -1.67 -2.33 -4.77
CA ILE A 18 -0.70 -1.32 -5.20
C ILE A 18 -1.39 -0.02 -5.64
N GLU A 19 -2.50 -0.11 -6.38
CA GLU A 19 -3.23 1.09 -6.81
C GLU A 19 -3.88 1.81 -5.62
N ARG A 20 -4.46 1.07 -4.66
CA ARG A 20 -4.99 1.66 -3.41
C ARG A 20 -3.87 2.34 -2.60
N ALA A 21 -2.71 1.70 -2.51
CA ALA A 21 -1.52 2.25 -1.89
C ALA A 21 -1.10 3.59 -2.53
N LYS A 22 -1.02 3.66 -3.86
CA LYS A 22 -0.71 4.89 -4.60
C LYS A 22 -1.75 6.00 -4.34
N GLN A 23 -3.03 5.64 -4.26
CA GLN A 23 -4.09 6.59 -3.94
C GLN A 23 -3.90 7.18 -2.55
N LEU A 24 -3.61 6.36 -1.54
CA LEU A 24 -3.30 6.84 -0.20
C LEU A 24 -2.07 7.75 -0.18
N ASP A 25 -1.00 7.39 -0.88
CA ASP A 25 0.23 8.19 -0.95
C ASP A 25 -0.06 9.60 -1.50
N ARG A 26 -0.91 9.71 -2.54
CA ARG A 26 -1.36 11.01 -3.08
C ARG A 26 -2.17 11.82 -2.06
N ILE A 27 -3.07 11.17 -1.32
CA ILE A 27 -3.89 11.84 -0.29
C ILE A 27 -3.01 12.32 0.87
N ILE A 28 -2.09 11.47 1.36
CA ILE A 28 -1.13 11.80 2.40
C ILE A 28 -0.27 12.99 1.97
N TYR A 29 0.24 12.97 0.74
CA TYR A 29 1.01 14.06 0.18
C TYR A 29 0.21 15.37 0.15
N GLY A 30 -1.01 15.35 -0.40
CA GLY A 30 -1.88 16.52 -0.46
C GLY A 30 -2.16 17.13 0.91
N LYS A 31 -2.53 16.29 1.90
CA LYS A 31 -2.74 16.74 3.29
C LYS A 31 -1.47 17.27 3.94
N SER A 32 -0.32 16.68 3.64
CA SER A 32 0.98 17.13 4.17
C SER A 32 1.39 18.49 3.61
N CYS A 33 1.12 18.74 2.33
CA CYS A 33 1.29 20.04 1.71
C CYS A 33 0.35 21.09 2.33
N GLU A 34 -0.92 20.76 2.53
CA GLU A 34 -1.89 21.63 3.20
C GLU A 34 -1.43 21.97 4.63
N LYS A 35 -0.98 20.96 5.39
CA LYS A 35 -0.44 21.16 6.74
C LYS A 35 0.75 22.12 6.74
N LYS A 36 1.74 21.92 5.86
CA LYS A 36 2.93 22.79 5.75
C LYS A 36 2.58 24.22 5.36
N ALA A 37 1.60 24.39 4.46
CA ALA A 37 1.12 25.70 4.06
C ALA A 37 0.46 26.43 5.24
N LEU A 38 -0.40 25.74 6.01
CA LEU A 38 -1.01 26.29 7.22
C LEU A 38 0.02 26.59 8.31
N GLU A 39 1.00 25.71 8.52
CA GLU A 39 2.12 25.94 9.44
C GLU A 39 2.90 27.20 9.07
N SER A 40 3.14 27.43 7.78
CA SER A 40 3.85 28.62 7.29
C SER A 40 3.04 29.90 7.49
N VAL A 41 1.72 29.85 7.32
CA VAL A 41 0.82 30.98 7.59
C VAL A 41 0.75 31.30 9.10
N LEU A 42 0.87 30.29 9.95
CA LEU A 42 0.81 30.44 11.42
C LEU A 42 2.17 30.71 12.06
N GLY A 43 3.28 30.34 11.41
CA GLY A 43 4.64 30.32 11.95
C GLY A 43 5.27 31.66 12.33
N GLY A 44 4.53 32.77 12.20
CA GLY A 44 4.92 34.09 12.70
C GLY A 44 3.90 34.73 13.65
N LYS A 45 2.74 34.09 13.87
CA LYS A 45 1.70 34.60 14.76
C LYS A 45 1.81 33.86 16.09
N MET A 46 2.39 34.52 17.10
CA MET A 46 2.24 34.03 18.48
C MET A 46 0.75 33.83 18.76
N GLN A 47 0.41 32.79 19.52
CA GLN A 47 -0.95 32.61 20.05
C GLN A 47 -1.37 33.91 20.73
N GLY A 48 -2.10 34.73 19.99
CA GLY A 48 -2.61 35.99 20.49
C GLY A 48 -3.58 35.72 21.62
N THR A 49 -3.96 36.80 22.30
CA THR A 49 -5.02 36.82 23.32
C THR A 49 -6.19 35.92 22.93
N SER A 50 -6.65 35.07 23.85
CA SER A 50 -7.70 34.10 23.53
C SER A 50 -8.94 34.79 22.98
N ALA A 51 -9.59 34.16 22.01
CA ALA A 51 -10.85 34.68 21.43
C ALA A 51 -11.93 34.87 22.51
N GLY A 52 -11.94 34.03 23.56
CA GLY A 52 -12.85 34.19 24.70
C GLY A 52 -12.64 35.51 25.44
N ARG A 53 -11.38 35.82 25.79
CA ARG A 53 -11.04 37.07 26.49
C ARG A 53 -11.33 38.31 25.64
N LEU A 54 -11.09 38.23 24.33
CA LEU A 54 -11.42 39.33 23.41
C LEU A 54 -12.93 39.54 23.26
N ARG A 55 -13.74 38.48 23.36
CA ARG A 55 -15.20 38.58 23.37
C ARG A 55 -15.68 39.27 24.65
N GLU A 56 -15.17 38.87 25.81
CA GLU A 56 -15.47 39.50 27.10
C GLU A 56 -15.09 41.00 27.10
N ASP A 57 -13.93 41.35 26.54
CA ASP A 57 -13.49 42.75 26.39
C ASP A 57 -14.47 43.57 25.53
N VAL A 58 -14.98 42.99 24.43
CA VAL A 58 -15.96 43.67 23.56
C VAL A 58 -17.29 43.88 24.29
N GLU A 59 -17.80 42.83 24.95
CA GLU A 59 -19.05 42.90 25.72
C GLU A 59 -18.95 43.92 26.86
N ALA A 60 -17.80 43.99 27.55
CA ALA A 60 -17.56 44.99 28.59
C ALA A 60 -17.53 46.43 28.04
N LEU A 61 -16.97 46.64 26.86
CA LEU A 61 -16.97 47.96 26.21
C LEU A 61 -18.37 48.35 25.71
N GLU A 62 -19.12 47.40 25.15
CA GLU A 62 -20.52 47.62 24.75
C GLU A 62 -21.39 47.97 25.97
N PHE A 63 -21.18 47.28 27.09
CA PHE A 63 -21.84 47.60 28.35
C PHE A 63 -21.49 49.01 28.83
N LYS A 64 -20.21 49.42 28.79
CA LYS A 64 -19.78 50.79 29.14
C LYS A 64 -20.39 51.86 28.25
N ILE A 65 -20.62 51.59 26.96
CA ILE A 65 -21.36 52.52 26.11
C ILE A 65 -22.80 52.67 26.61
N ALA A 66 -23.46 51.56 26.92
CA ALA A 66 -24.84 51.57 27.37
C ALA A 66 -25.03 52.24 28.74
N THR A 67 -24.03 52.20 29.62
CA THR A 67 -24.17 52.65 31.01
C THR A 67 -23.40 53.93 31.37
N GLU A 68 -22.26 54.22 30.72
CA GLU A 68 -21.30 55.25 31.14
C GLU A 68 -21.01 56.32 30.06
N ALA A 69 -21.46 56.13 28.82
CA ALA A 69 -21.22 57.09 27.72
C ALA A 69 -22.22 58.26 27.75
N TYR A 70 -22.08 59.15 28.75
CA TYR A 70 -22.95 60.33 28.90
C TYR A 70 -22.60 61.49 27.94
N THR A 71 -21.50 61.40 27.17
CA THR A 71 -21.07 62.42 26.21
C THR A 71 -20.69 61.79 24.86
N LEU A 72 -20.96 62.52 23.77
CA LEU A 72 -20.66 62.07 22.40
C LEU A 72 -19.16 61.76 22.20
N ASP A 73 -18.26 62.51 22.85
CA ASP A 73 -16.82 62.28 22.72
C ASP A 73 -16.39 60.96 23.39
N LYS A 74 -16.97 60.64 24.56
CA LYS A 74 -16.74 59.36 25.24
C LYS A 74 -17.30 58.18 24.44
N GLU A 75 -18.52 58.34 23.90
CA GLU A 75 -19.13 57.32 23.04
C GLU A 75 -18.29 57.03 21.80
N ARG A 76 -17.82 58.08 21.11
CA ARG A 76 -16.93 57.94 19.94
C ARG A 76 -15.60 57.27 20.26
N ALA A 77 -15.02 57.54 21.43
CA ALA A 77 -13.79 56.88 21.87
C ALA A 77 -14.02 55.38 22.10
N LEU A 78 -15.07 55.02 22.85
CA LEU A 78 -15.43 53.62 23.11
C LEU A 78 -15.77 52.85 21.82
N LEU A 79 -16.47 53.48 20.87
CA LEU A 79 -16.76 52.87 19.57
C LEU A 79 -15.49 52.55 18.77
N LYS A 80 -14.44 53.39 18.84
CA LYS A 80 -13.15 53.10 18.22
C LYS A 80 -12.47 51.90 18.86
N ASP A 81 -12.51 51.81 20.19
CA ASP A 81 -11.93 50.70 20.94
C ASP A 81 -12.67 49.38 20.64
N ILE A 82 -14.01 49.40 20.60
CA ILE A 82 -14.83 48.25 20.20
C ILE A 82 -14.46 47.81 18.79
N LYS A 83 -14.33 48.74 17.83
CA LYS A 83 -13.96 48.39 16.46
C LYS A 83 -12.62 47.66 16.41
N LYS A 84 -11.61 48.20 17.09
CA LYS A 84 -10.27 47.58 17.19
C LYS A 84 -10.32 46.20 17.85
N LYS A 85 -11.09 46.05 18.93
CA LYS A 85 -11.26 44.76 19.63
C LYS A 85 -12.03 43.74 18.79
N LYS A 86 -13.02 44.16 18.01
CA LYS A 86 -13.74 43.29 17.05
C LYS A 86 -12.81 42.81 15.93
N GLU A 87 -11.93 43.66 15.41
CA GLU A 87 -10.91 43.26 14.43
C GLU A 87 -9.94 42.22 15.02
N GLN A 88 -9.44 42.45 16.24
CA GLN A 88 -8.60 41.49 16.97
C GLN A 88 -9.33 40.16 17.23
N LEU A 89 -10.61 40.22 17.62
CA LEU A 89 -11.43 39.03 17.84
C LEU A 89 -11.59 38.21 16.55
N ALA A 90 -11.85 38.87 15.42
CA ALA A 90 -11.97 38.20 14.13
C ALA A 90 -10.67 37.47 13.74
N GLU A 91 -9.52 38.12 13.94
CA GLU A 91 -8.21 37.50 13.69
C GLU A 91 -7.93 36.33 14.64
N ALA A 92 -8.27 36.45 15.93
CA ALA A 92 -8.09 35.39 16.92
C ALA A 92 -8.97 34.17 16.60
N VAL A 93 -10.21 34.39 16.18
CA VAL A 93 -11.12 33.32 15.75
C VAL A 93 -10.60 32.60 14.51
N ASP A 94 -10.15 33.34 13.49
CA ASP A 94 -9.56 32.76 12.27
C ASP A 94 -8.31 31.94 12.59
N THR A 95 -7.42 32.48 13.42
CA THR A 95 -6.21 31.80 13.89
C THR A 95 -6.55 30.51 14.64
N SER A 96 -7.53 30.55 15.55
CA SER A 96 -8.00 29.37 16.28
C SER A 96 -8.53 28.29 15.33
N ARG A 97 -9.34 28.67 14.33
CA ARG A 97 -9.85 27.74 13.31
C ARG A 97 -8.71 27.08 12.52
N LYS A 98 -7.69 27.85 12.14
CA LYS A 98 -6.50 27.33 11.45
C LYS A 98 -5.71 26.34 12.32
N TYR A 99 -5.53 26.62 13.61
CA TYR A 99 -4.91 25.65 14.54
C TYR A 99 -5.73 24.37 14.69
N SER A 100 -7.06 24.47 14.82
CA SER A 100 -7.93 23.29 14.84
C SER A 100 -7.81 22.48 13.54
N ARG A 101 -7.82 23.15 12.39
CA ARG A 101 -7.62 22.49 11.09
C ARG A 101 -6.27 21.77 11.01
N LEU A 102 -5.19 22.41 11.47
CA LEU A 102 -3.84 21.83 11.48
C LEU A 102 -3.79 20.58 12.36
N ARG A 103 -4.43 20.61 13.53
CA ARG A 103 -4.58 19.43 14.40
C ARG A 103 -5.32 18.30 13.68
N TYR A 104 -6.49 18.57 13.08
CA TYR A 104 -7.25 17.54 12.36
C TYR A 104 -6.51 16.98 11.15
N LEU A 105 -5.74 17.82 10.43
CA LEU A 105 -4.87 17.36 9.36
C LEU A 105 -3.77 16.44 9.88
N GLY A 106 -3.16 16.79 11.02
CA GLY A 106 -2.15 15.96 11.68
C GLY A 106 -2.69 14.59 12.07
N GLU A 107 -3.80 14.55 12.83
CA GLU A 107 -4.49 13.31 13.22
C GLU A 107 -4.89 12.49 11.97
N GLY A 108 -5.43 13.15 10.94
CA GLY A 108 -5.84 12.50 9.70
C GLY A 108 -4.68 11.91 8.88
N ILE A 109 -3.50 12.54 8.88
CA ILE A 109 -2.30 12.00 8.22
C ILE A 109 -1.83 10.73 8.94
N VAL A 110 -1.81 10.72 10.28
CA VAL A 110 -1.39 9.56 11.07
C VAL A 110 -2.28 8.34 10.79
N ILE A 111 -3.60 8.54 10.71
CA ILE A 111 -4.54 7.46 10.38
C ILE A 111 -4.26 6.89 8.98
N LEU A 112 -4.06 7.77 7.99
CA LEU A 112 -3.78 7.34 6.62
C LEU A 112 -2.43 6.63 6.49
N GLN A 113 -1.40 7.06 7.24
CA GLN A 113 -0.11 6.39 7.29
C GLN A 113 -0.24 4.97 7.83
N LYS A 114 -1.01 4.77 8.91
CA LYS A 114 -1.27 3.43 9.43
C LYS A 114 -1.99 2.55 8.42
N GLN A 115 -3.01 3.07 7.73
CA GLN A 115 -3.67 2.34 6.64
C GLN A 115 -2.71 1.98 5.50
N ARG A 116 -1.76 2.86 5.19
CA ARG A 116 -0.74 2.61 4.16
C ARG A 116 0.23 1.52 4.57
N GLU A 117 0.64 1.47 5.83
CA GLU A 117 1.49 0.42 6.41
C GLU A 117 0.79 -0.94 6.39
N ASP A 118 -0.50 -0.99 6.74
CA ASP A 118 -1.27 -2.23 6.72
C ASP A 118 -1.44 -2.77 5.28
N LEU A 119 -1.70 -1.89 4.31
CA LEU A 119 -1.70 -2.26 2.89
C LEU A 119 -0.34 -2.77 2.41
N GLU A 120 0.77 -2.20 2.89
CA GLU A 120 2.12 -2.66 2.52
C GLU A 120 2.36 -4.10 3.02
N LYS A 121 1.89 -4.44 4.22
CA LYS A 121 1.94 -5.81 4.74
C LYS A 121 1.11 -6.75 3.85
N GLU A 122 -0.11 -6.36 3.48
CA GLU A 122 -0.95 -7.16 2.58
C GLU A 122 -0.29 -7.40 1.22
N ILE A 123 0.36 -6.38 0.65
CA ILE A 123 1.13 -6.50 -0.59
C ILE A 123 2.27 -7.51 -0.43
N GLN A 124 3.00 -7.48 0.69
CA GLN A 124 4.08 -8.43 0.95
C GLN A 124 3.56 -9.86 1.11
N THR A 125 2.44 -10.06 1.80
CA THR A 125 1.79 -11.36 1.90
C THR A 125 1.38 -11.89 0.52
N ALA A 126 0.74 -11.06 -0.31
CA ALA A 126 0.37 -11.44 -1.67
C ALA A 126 1.59 -11.81 -2.52
N LYS A 127 2.69 -11.05 -2.43
CA LYS A 127 3.96 -11.39 -3.12
C LYS A 127 4.51 -12.74 -2.68
N ALA A 128 4.49 -13.04 -1.38
CA ALA A 128 4.97 -14.31 -0.85
C ALA A 128 4.11 -15.49 -1.32
N GLU A 129 2.79 -15.31 -1.39
CA GLU A 129 1.85 -16.31 -1.91
C GLU A 129 2.07 -16.59 -3.41
N ILE A 130 2.30 -15.56 -4.23
CA ILE A 130 2.64 -15.70 -5.65
C ILE A 130 3.94 -16.50 -5.83
N ILE A 131 4.97 -16.22 -5.03
CA ILE A 131 6.23 -16.98 -5.11
C ILE A 131 6.02 -18.44 -4.71
N LYS A 132 5.25 -18.69 -3.66
CA LYS A 132 4.96 -20.04 -3.18
C LYS A 132 4.17 -20.88 -4.18
N THR A 133 3.20 -20.27 -4.86
CA THR A 133 2.39 -20.92 -5.90
C THR A 133 3.25 -21.22 -7.13
N ARG A 134 4.01 -20.24 -7.64
CA ARG A 134 4.96 -20.47 -8.75
C ARG A 134 5.95 -21.61 -8.48
N ARG A 135 6.57 -21.65 -7.29
CA ARG A 135 7.49 -22.75 -6.93
C ARG A 135 6.82 -24.13 -6.92
N LYS A 136 5.54 -24.21 -6.54
CA LYS A 136 4.78 -25.47 -6.56
C LYS A 136 4.52 -25.92 -8.00
N GLU A 137 4.10 -24.99 -8.86
CA GLU A 137 3.86 -25.25 -10.28
C GLU A 137 5.13 -25.70 -10.99
N GLU A 138 6.26 -25.00 -10.78
CA GLU A 138 7.57 -25.39 -11.31
C GLU A 138 7.99 -26.79 -10.85
N GLY A 139 7.80 -27.11 -9.56
CA GLY A 139 8.11 -28.43 -9.01
C GLY A 139 7.22 -29.55 -9.57
N GLN A 140 5.95 -29.27 -9.85
CA GLN A 140 5.03 -30.20 -10.51
C GLN A 140 5.44 -30.44 -11.96
N HIS A 141 5.72 -29.37 -12.71
CA HIS A 141 6.23 -29.46 -14.07
C HIS A 141 7.52 -30.28 -14.15
N PHE A 142 8.48 -30.04 -13.26
CA PHE A 142 9.73 -30.80 -13.20
C PHE A 142 9.49 -32.30 -12.95
N LYS A 143 8.59 -32.65 -12.03
CA LYS A 143 8.23 -34.06 -11.75
C LYS A 143 7.56 -34.72 -12.96
N GLN A 144 6.63 -34.02 -13.62
CA GLN A 144 5.97 -34.52 -14.82
C GLN A 144 6.98 -34.75 -15.96
N GLU A 145 7.89 -33.80 -16.18
CA GLU A 145 8.92 -33.90 -17.22
C GLU A 145 9.91 -35.05 -16.93
N LYS A 146 10.32 -35.23 -15.67
CA LYS A 146 11.16 -36.38 -15.28
C LYS A 146 10.45 -37.70 -15.56
N THR A 147 9.16 -37.80 -15.23
CA THR A 147 8.36 -39.01 -15.47
C THR A 147 8.24 -39.28 -16.96
N ARG A 148 7.95 -38.25 -17.76
CA ARG A 148 7.88 -38.35 -19.22
C ARG A 148 9.19 -38.86 -19.83
N LYS A 149 10.34 -38.32 -19.41
CA LYS A 149 11.67 -38.79 -19.87
C LYS A 149 11.93 -40.25 -19.51
N VAL A 150 11.46 -40.73 -18.36
CA VAL A 150 11.60 -42.14 -17.96
C VAL A 150 10.72 -43.03 -18.85
N VAL A 151 9.47 -42.62 -19.10
CA VAL A 151 8.56 -43.36 -20.00
C VAL A 151 9.10 -43.41 -21.42
N GLU A 152 9.57 -42.29 -21.97
CA GLU A 152 10.17 -42.21 -23.31
C GLU A 152 11.39 -43.15 -23.45
N LYS A 153 12.27 -43.18 -22.44
CA LYS A 153 13.40 -44.13 -22.41
C LYS A 153 12.94 -45.59 -22.37
N HIS A 154 11.89 -45.89 -21.62
CA HIS A 154 11.37 -47.25 -21.51
C HIS A 154 10.68 -47.71 -22.80
N GLU A 155 9.97 -46.81 -23.49
CA GLU A 155 9.40 -47.08 -24.82
C GLU A 155 10.47 -47.27 -25.88
N GLN A 156 11.53 -46.46 -25.86
CA GLN A 156 12.70 -46.64 -26.75
C GLN A 156 13.34 -48.01 -26.53
N TYR A 157 13.57 -48.40 -25.28
CA TYR A 157 14.11 -49.71 -24.94
C TYR A 157 13.20 -50.86 -25.42
N LYS A 158 11.87 -50.75 -25.26
CA LYS A 158 10.93 -51.75 -25.77
C LYS A 158 10.99 -51.88 -27.30
N LYS A 159 11.04 -50.76 -28.03
CA LYS A 159 11.16 -50.75 -29.49
C LYS A 159 12.47 -51.37 -29.97
N GLU A 160 13.59 -51.06 -29.32
CA GLU A 160 14.88 -51.70 -29.61
C GLU A 160 14.78 -53.22 -29.40
N MET A 161 14.25 -53.66 -28.27
CA MET A 161 14.10 -55.10 -27.98
C MET A 161 13.18 -55.84 -28.96
N GLU A 162 12.10 -55.20 -29.44
CA GLU A 162 11.23 -55.76 -30.49
C GLU A 162 11.95 -55.87 -31.84
N GLN A 163 12.78 -54.89 -32.20
CA GLN A 163 13.62 -54.95 -33.41
C GLN A 163 14.61 -56.14 -33.34
N TYR A 164 15.24 -56.39 -32.19
CA TYR A 164 16.12 -57.55 -32.00
C TYR A 164 15.36 -58.89 -31.95
N ARG A 165 14.08 -58.91 -31.54
CA ARG A 165 13.26 -60.13 -31.52
C ARG A 165 12.79 -60.58 -32.91
N GLY A 166 12.69 -59.65 -33.86
CA GLY A 166 12.34 -59.91 -35.26
C GLY A 166 13.54 -60.22 -36.17
N ALA A 167 14.77 -60.03 -35.70
CA ALA A 167 15.99 -60.31 -36.45
C ALA A 167 16.28 -61.82 -36.48
N LYS A 168 16.42 -62.39 -37.69
CA LYS A 168 16.89 -63.78 -37.85
C LYS A 168 18.33 -63.89 -37.34
N PRO A 169 18.72 -65.02 -36.74
CA PRO A 169 20.01 -65.18 -36.06
C PRO A 169 21.26 -65.04 -36.96
N GLU A 170 21.09 -64.96 -38.28
CA GLU A 170 22.17 -64.85 -39.26
C GLU A 170 22.66 -63.40 -39.48
N SER A 171 22.03 -62.39 -38.86
CA SER A 171 22.41 -60.97 -39.01
C SER A 171 22.94 -60.31 -37.73
N LEU A 172 23.26 -61.08 -36.69
CA LEU A 172 23.79 -60.55 -35.42
C LEU A 172 25.32 -60.56 -35.44
N GLU A 173 25.94 -59.39 -35.32
CA GLU A 173 27.38 -59.30 -35.15
C GLU A 173 27.79 -59.75 -33.73
N LEU A 174 29.00 -60.32 -33.59
CA LEU A 174 29.52 -60.85 -32.32
C LEU A 174 29.50 -59.83 -31.15
N GLY A 175 29.51 -58.53 -31.46
CA GLY A 175 29.37 -57.46 -30.48
C GLY A 175 27.98 -57.37 -29.83
N ASP A 176 26.93 -57.67 -30.57
CA ASP A 176 25.54 -57.59 -30.11
C ASP A 176 25.18 -58.74 -29.16
N ILE A 177 25.77 -59.92 -29.41
CA ILE A 177 25.63 -61.10 -28.56
C ILE A 177 26.27 -60.84 -27.17
N ALA A 178 27.36 -60.08 -27.10
CA ALA A 178 28.05 -59.75 -25.86
C ALA A 178 27.25 -58.80 -24.95
N VAL A 179 26.49 -57.86 -25.53
CA VAL A 179 25.64 -56.92 -24.78
C VAL A 179 24.42 -57.63 -24.19
N ILE A 180 23.84 -58.59 -24.92
CA ILE A 180 22.71 -59.39 -24.43
C ILE A 180 23.13 -60.33 -23.29
N ARG A 181 24.33 -60.92 -23.36
CA ARG A 181 24.84 -61.84 -22.33
C ARG A 181 25.16 -61.13 -21.02
N ARG A 182 25.84 -59.96 -21.07
CA ARG A 182 26.16 -59.17 -19.87
C ARG A 182 24.94 -58.59 -19.18
N LYS A 183 23.85 -58.31 -19.90
CA LYS A 183 22.61 -57.78 -19.31
C LYS A 183 21.77 -58.86 -18.60
N LYS A 184 21.87 -60.13 -19.00
CA LYS A 184 21.20 -61.25 -18.29
C LYS A 184 21.88 -61.63 -16.97
N GLU A 185 23.19 -61.42 -16.84
CA GLU A 185 23.94 -61.73 -15.61
C GLU A 185 23.74 -60.69 -14.50
N GLY A 186 23.17 -59.52 -14.80
CA GLY A 186 22.86 -58.46 -13.83
C GLY A 186 21.43 -58.48 -13.27
N GLU A 187 20.58 -59.43 -13.70
CA GLU A 187 19.21 -59.64 -13.19
C GLU A 187 19.12 -60.88 -12.27
N GLY A 188 20.26 -61.39 -11.78
CA GLY A 188 20.34 -62.44 -10.76
C GLY A 188 20.57 -61.89 -9.36
#